data_AF-A0A3L7XKC8-F1
#
_entry.id   AF-A0A3L7XKC8-F1
#
_cell.length_a   1.000
_cell.length_b   1.000
_cell.length_c   1.000
_cell.angle_alpha   90.00
_cell.angle_beta   90.00
_cell.angle_gamma   90.00
#
_symmetry.space_group_name_H-M   'P 1'
#
loop_
_entity.id
_entity.type
_entity.pdbx_description
1 polymer ?
#
loop_
_entity_poly.entity_id
_entity_poly.type
_entity_poly.pdbx_seq_one_letter_code
_entity_poly.pdbx_strand_id
1 'polypeptide(L)'
;MTDLAQQRALARHLLDERSAADAMAAYYALEHAASRTRLFLHYADGGRVDGVLVRSQTGADLFRPLVMLRAPDPKAAVQLLQAGLHPGRPYYLVLPSELGTVAFRELEITELQLLCQYVLYAHQFKPLINVLVQRAASA
;
A
#
# COMPACT_ATOMS: atom_id res chain seq x y z
N MET A 1 -14.24 -9.17 16.60
CA MET A 1 -13.43 -8.32 15.70
C MET A 1 -12.04 -8.91 15.67
N THR A 2 -11.57 -9.32 14.50
CA THR A 2 -10.24 -9.91 14.31
C THR A 2 -9.19 -8.85 14.65
N ASP A 3 -8.24 -9.17 15.53
CA ASP A 3 -7.14 -8.27 15.86
C ASP A 3 -6.30 -7.96 14.60
N LEU A 4 -5.78 -6.74 14.48
CA LEU A 4 -4.99 -6.31 13.32
C LEU A 4 -3.78 -7.21 13.11
N ALA A 5 -3.15 -7.68 14.19
CA ALA A 5 -2.03 -8.62 14.10
C ALA A 5 -2.44 -9.93 13.43
N GLN A 6 -3.64 -10.45 13.73
CA GLN A 6 -4.17 -11.64 13.08
C GLN A 6 -4.52 -11.37 11.62
N GLN A 7 -5.09 -10.20 11.29
CA GLN A 7 -5.33 -9.83 9.89
C GLN A 7 -4.03 -9.75 9.08
N ARG A 8 -2.96 -9.20 9.66
CA ARG A 8 -1.62 -9.17 9.05
C ARG A 8 -1.06 -10.55 8.81
N ALA A 9 -1.17 -11.44 9.79
CA ALA A 9 -0.73 -12.82 9.64
C ALA A 9 -1.44 -13.51 8.47
N LEU A 10 -2.75 -13.27 8.32
CA LEU A 10 -3.55 -13.83 7.21
C LEU A 10 -3.24 -13.20 5.85
N ALA A 11 -2.83 -11.93 5.78
CA ALA A 11 -2.53 -11.25 4.51
C ALA A 11 -1.07 -11.41 4.06
N ARG A 12 -0.14 -11.81 4.95
CA ARG A 12 1.30 -11.79 4.68
C ARG A 12 1.70 -12.61 3.46
N HIS A 13 1.05 -13.75 3.17
CA HIS A 13 1.36 -14.55 1.98
C HIS A 13 0.94 -13.91 0.65
N LEU A 14 0.19 -12.81 0.68
CA LEU A 14 -0.23 -12.07 -0.51
C LEU A 14 0.78 -10.99 -0.93
N LEU A 15 1.78 -10.71 -0.10
CA LEU A 15 2.70 -9.59 -0.26
C LEU A 15 4.14 -10.11 -0.18
N ASP A 16 4.92 -9.89 -1.23
CA ASP A 16 6.34 -10.23 -1.23
C ASP A 16 7.17 -9.04 -0.72
N GLU A 17 7.62 -9.11 0.53
CA GLU A 17 8.47 -8.09 1.16
C GLU A 17 9.81 -7.88 0.44
N ARG A 18 10.21 -8.80 -0.45
CA ARG A 18 11.43 -8.71 -1.26
C ARG A 18 11.18 -8.15 -2.67
N SER A 19 9.92 -8.05 -3.07
CA SER A 19 9.53 -7.48 -4.36
C SER A 19 9.38 -5.97 -4.25
N ALA A 20 10.07 -5.23 -5.11
CA ALA A 20 9.89 -3.79 -5.20
C ALA A 20 8.46 -3.40 -5.61
N ALA A 21 7.76 -4.29 -6.35
CA ALA A 21 6.36 -4.10 -6.71
C ALA A 21 5.45 -4.04 -5.49
N ASP A 22 5.78 -4.79 -4.46
CA ASP A 22 5.01 -4.89 -3.22
C ASP A 22 5.52 -3.99 -2.10
N ALA A 23 6.67 -3.33 -2.25
CA ALA A 23 7.32 -2.60 -1.16
C ALA A 23 6.37 -1.67 -0.38
N MET A 24 5.55 -0.87 -1.09
CA MET A 24 4.57 0.01 -0.43
C MET A 24 3.44 -0.78 0.23
N ALA A 25 2.85 -1.74 -0.48
CA ALA A 25 1.74 -2.54 0.04
C ALA A 25 2.16 -3.37 1.27
N ALA A 26 3.32 -4.02 1.21
CA ALA A 26 3.94 -4.77 2.29
C ALA A 26 4.16 -3.89 3.53
N TYR A 27 4.81 -2.73 3.38
CA TYR A 27 5.04 -1.82 4.51
C TYR A 27 3.73 -1.35 5.16
N TYR A 28 2.79 -0.85 4.36
CA TYR A 28 1.56 -0.28 4.92
C TYR A 28 0.61 -1.35 5.49
N ALA A 29 0.56 -2.54 4.90
CA ALA A 29 -0.26 -3.63 5.40
C ALA A 29 0.35 -4.28 6.65
N LEU A 30 1.65 -4.60 6.63
CA LEU A 30 2.29 -5.47 7.62
C LEU A 30 2.99 -4.71 8.76
N GLU A 31 3.59 -3.55 8.47
CA GLU A 31 4.53 -2.91 9.40
C GLU A 31 4.05 -1.54 9.94
N HIS A 32 3.20 -0.82 9.22
CA HIS A 32 2.77 0.53 9.63
C HIS A 32 2.05 0.57 11.00
N ALA A 33 2.01 1.74 11.64
CA ALA A 33 1.44 1.89 12.97
C ALA A 33 -0.03 1.45 13.05
N ALA A 34 -0.33 0.52 13.96
CA ALA A 34 -1.67 -0.09 14.11
C ALA A 34 -2.80 0.93 14.36
N SER A 35 -2.51 2.00 15.10
CA SER A 35 -3.47 3.08 15.39
C SER A 35 -3.90 3.86 14.15
N ARG A 36 -3.14 3.77 13.04
CA ARG A 36 -3.35 4.50 11.79
C ARG A 36 -3.62 3.60 10.60
N THR A 37 -3.83 2.30 10.83
CA THR A 37 -4.04 1.29 9.78
C THR A 37 -5.35 0.54 9.99
N ARG A 38 -6.03 0.27 8.89
CA ARG A 38 -7.18 -0.64 8.81
C ARG A 38 -6.97 -1.61 7.65
N LEU A 39 -7.14 -2.90 7.92
CA LEU A 39 -7.08 -3.96 6.92
C LEU A 39 -8.47 -4.51 6.62
N PHE A 40 -8.71 -4.75 5.35
CA PHE A 40 -9.89 -5.39 4.80
C PHE A 40 -9.42 -6.61 4.02
N LEU A 41 -9.98 -7.77 4.32
CA LEU A 41 -9.56 -9.04 3.72
C LEU A 41 -10.69 -9.57 2.84
N HIS A 42 -10.32 -10.09 1.68
CA HIS A 42 -11.18 -10.89 0.84
C HIS A 42 -10.87 -12.36 1.10
N TYR A 43 -11.91 -13.19 1.07
CA TYR A 43 -11.82 -14.62 1.28
C TYR A 43 -12.34 -15.33 0.04
N ALA A 44 -11.55 -16.23 -0.53
CA ALA A 44 -11.99 -17.15 -1.56
C ALA A 44 -13.09 -18.08 -1.02
N ASP A 45 -13.79 -18.78 -1.92
CA ASP A 45 -14.86 -19.74 -1.56
C ASP A 45 -14.40 -20.83 -0.58
N GLY A 46 -13.10 -21.17 -0.58
CA GLY A 46 -12.48 -22.11 0.37
C GLY A 46 -12.11 -21.50 1.73
N GLY A 47 -12.48 -20.26 2.02
CA GLY A 47 -12.17 -19.55 3.27
C GLY A 47 -10.72 -19.08 3.40
N ARG A 48 -9.90 -19.24 2.37
CA ARG A 48 -8.52 -18.72 2.33
C ARG A 48 -8.53 -17.25 1.95
N VAL A 49 -7.73 -16.45 2.66
CA VAL A 49 -7.48 -15.06 2.29
C VAL A 49 -6.65 -15.01 1.00
N ASP A 50 -7.17 -14.35 -0.01
CA ASP A 50 -6.59 -14.22 -1.36
C ASP A 50 -6.53 -12.75 -1.83
N GLY A 51 -7.17 -11.82 -1.12
CA GLY A 51 -7.09 -10.39 -1.38
C GLY A 51 -7.02 -9.57 -0.11
N VAL A 52 -6.39 -8.39 -0.20
CA VAL A 52 -6.23 -7.44 0.89
C VAL A 52 -6.31 -6.01 0.38
N LEU A 53 -7.03 -5.18 1.12
CA LEU A 53 -6.96 -3.72 1.02
C LEU A 53 -6.48 -3.16 2.35
N VAL A 54 -5.50 -2.28 2.28
CA VAL A 54 -5.03 -1.51 3.43
C VAL A 54 -5.40 -0.05 3.25
N ARG A 55 -5.97 0.54 4.30
CA ARG A 55 -6.22 1.98 4.41
C ARG A 55 -5.37 2.53 5.55
N SER A 56 -4.47 3.43 5.22
CA SER A 56 -3.48 3.98 6.15
C SER A 56 -3.52 5.51 6.17
N GLN A 57 -3.51 6.10 7.36
CA GLN A 57 -3.32 7.54 7.51
C GLN A 57 -1.81 7.83 7.58
N THR A 58 -1.31 8.60 6.62
CA THR A 58 0.11 8.92 6.49
C THR A 58 0.34 10.41 6.71
N GLY A 59 1.60 10.82 6.93
CA GLY A 59 1.96 12.24 7.00
C GLY A 59 2.16 12.89 5.62
N ALA A 60 2.12 12.11 4.53
CA ALA A 60 2.29 12.63 3.18
C ALA A 60 1.07 13.41 2.69
N ASP A 61 -0.13 12.98 3.11
CA ASP A 61 -1.39 13.68 2.86
C ASP A 61 -2.31 13.51 4.09
N LEU A 62 -2.62 14.62 4.75
CA LEU A 62 -3.42 14.62 5.98
C LEU A 62 -4.91 14.43 5.73
N PHE A 63 -5.38 14.66 4.50
CA PHE A 63 -6.80 14.67 4.15
C PHE A 63 -7.23 13.42 3.38
N ARG A 64 -6.33 12.88 2.55
CA ARG A 64 -6.55 11.68 1.74
C ARG A 64 -5.78 10.50 2.35
N PRO A 65 -6.46 9.53 2.98
CA PRO A 65 -5.81 8.31 3.40
C PRO A 65 -5.18 7.59 2.20
N LEU A 66 -4.01 7.00 2.42
CA LEU A 66 -3.37 6.12 1.47
C LEU A 66 -4.11 4.79 1.46
N VAL A 67 -4.46 4.31 0.26
CA VAL A 67 -5.10 3.01 0.05
C VAL A 67 -4.22 2.18 -0.86
N MET A 68 -3.96 0.94 -0.48
CA MET A 68 -3.29 -0.06 -1.34
C MET A 68 -4.17 -1.28 -1.47
N LEU A 69 -4.18 -1.88 -2.66
CA LEU A 69 -5.01 -3.03 -3.00
C LEU A 69 -4.18 -4.15 -3.63
N ARG A 70 -4.37 -5.38 -3.14
CA ARG A 70 -4.02 -6.61 -3.82
C ARG A 70 -5.27 -7.48 -3.91
N ALA A 71 -5.60 -7.94 -5.11
CA ALA A 71 -6.74 -8.81 -5.34
C ALA A 71 -6.39 -9.79 -6.47
N PRO A 72 -6.94 -11.02 -6.45
CA PRO A 72 -6.66 -12.02 -7.47
C PRO A 72 -7.37 -11.71 -8.79
N ASP A 73 -8.50 -11.00 -8.75
CA ASP A 73 -9.31 -10.69 -9.91
C ASP A 73 -10.12 -9.38 -9.73
N PRO A 74 -10.73 -8.86 -10.81
CA PRO A 74 -11.55 -7.65 -10.77
C PRO A 74 -12.75 -7.70 -9.81
N LYS A 75 -13.35 -8.88 -9.58
CA LYS A 75 -14.53 -9.01 -8.72
C LYS A 75 -14.13 -8.87 -7.25
N ALA A 76 -13.06 -9.55 -6.83
CA ALA A 76 -12.50 -9.42 -5.50
C ALA A 76 -12.03 -7.98 -5.23
N ALA A 77 -11.43 -7.33 -6.24
CA ALA A 77 -11.03 -5.92 -6.15
C ALA A 77 -12.23 -4.99 -5.84
N VAL A 78 -13.35 -5.15 -6.55
CA VAL A 78 -14.57 -4.36 -6.30
C VAL A 78 -15.08 -4.55 -4.87
N GLN A 79 -15.15 -5.80 -4.40
CA GLN A 79 -15.61 -6.10 -3.05
C GLN A 79 -14.72 -5.47 -1.98
N LEU A 80 -13.40 -5.51 -2.18
CA LEU A 80 -12.44 -4.86 -1.29
C LEU A 80 -12.60 -3.34 -1.30
N LEU A 81 -12.78 -2.71 -2.47
CA LEU A 81 -13.03 -1.27 -2.57
C LEU A 81 -14.33 -0.87 -1.86
N GLN A 82 -15.41 -1.63 -2.05
CA GLN A 82 -16.70 -1.40 -1.38
C GLN A 82 -16.60 -1.55 0.14
N ALA A 83 -15.82 -2.52 0.64
CA ALA A 83 -15.60 -2.71 2.07
C ALA A 83 -14.68 -1.63 2.68
N GLY A 84 -13.64 -1.23 1.94
CA GLY A 84 -12.53 -0.41 2.43
C GLY A 84 -12.72 1.10 2.27
N LEU A 85 -13.56 1.52 1.33
CA LEU A 85 -13.77 2.92 0.99
C LEU A 85 -15.14 3.41 1.47
N HIS A 86 -15.26 4.73 1.55
CA HIS A 86 -16.51 5.40 1.88
C HIS A 86 -16.87 6.32 0.72
N PRO A 87 -18.11 6.26 0.19
CA PRO A 87 -18.56 7.17 -0.86
C PRO A 87 -18.37 8.64 -0.47
N GLY A 88 -18.00 9.47 -1.44
CA GLY A 88 -17.79 10.92 -1.24
C GLY A 88 -16.52 11.29 -0.45
N ARG A 89 -15.70 10.32 -0.02
CA ARG A 89 -14.43 10.60 0.63
C ARG A 89 -13.27 10.45 -0.36
N PRO A 90 -12.36 11.44 -0.47
CA PRO A 90 -11.20 11.32 -1.34
C PRO A 90 -10.13 10.41 -0.72
N TYR A 91 -9.45 9.64 -1.58
CA TYR A 91 -8.39 8.72 -1.22
C TYR A 91 -7.22 8.85 -2.20
N TYR A 92 -6.00 8.56 -1.74
CA TYR A 92 -4.86 8.33 -2.62
C TYR A 92 -4.73 6.82 -2.81
N LEU A 93 -5.16 6.31 -3.96
CA LEU A 93 -5.20 4.88 -4.24
C LEU A 93 -3.98 4.46 -5.09
N VAL A 94 -3.25 3.47 -4.61
CA VAL A 94 -2.20 2.79 -5.36
C VAL A 94 -2.62 1.35 -5.56
N LEU A 95 -2.61 0.90 -6.80
CA LEU A 95 -2.98 -0.46 -7.17
C LEU A 95 -2.08 -0.98 -8.30
N PRO A 96 -1.96 -2.30 -8.45
CA PRO A 96 -1.32 -2.92 -9.61
C PRO A 96 -2.01 -2.48 -10.90
N SER A 97 -1.25 -2.18 -11.96
CA SER A 97 -1.79 -1.67 -13.23
C SER A 97 -2.86 -2.55 -13.84
N GLU A 98 -2.81 -3.85 -13.59
CA GLU A 98 -3.75 -4.85 -14.08
C GLU A 98 -5.17 -4.64 -13.54
N LEU A 99 -5.29 -4.01 -12.37
CA LEU A 99 -6.58 -3.65 -11.75
C LEU A 99 -7.04 -2.23 -12.13
N GLY A 100 -6.32 -1.53 -13.01
CA GLY A 100 -6.63 -0.16 -13.42
C GLY A 100 -8.06 0.02 -13.93
N THR A 101 -8.55 -0.93 -14.74
CA THR A 101 -9.92 -0.91 -15.29
C THR A 101 -11.00 -0.95 -14.22
N VAL A 102 -10.74 -1.61 -13.07
CA VAL A 102 -11.65 -1.59 -11.92
C VAL A 102 -11.69 -0.20 -11.30
N ALA A 103 -10.54 0.43 -11.09
CA ALA A 103 -10.49 1.79 -10.55
C ALA A 103 -11.24 2.79 -11.45
N PHE A 104 -11.05 2.73 -12.77
CA PHE A 104 -11.75 3.61 -13.72
C PHE A 104 -13.28 3.41 -13.72
N ARG A 105 -13.75 2.19 -13.42
CA ARG A 105 -15.18 1.88 -13.42
C ARG A 105 -15.86 2.23 -12.09
N GLU A 106 -15.19 1.95 -10.98
CA GLU A 106 -15.79 2.03 -9.64
C GLU A 106 -15.58 3.39 -8.96
N LEU A 107 -14.62 4.20 -9.44
CA LEU A 107 -14.20 5.44 -8.76
C LEU A 107 -14.23 6.63 -9.71
N GLU A 108 -14.52 7.80 -9.15
CA GLU A 108 -14.24 9.07 -9.79
C GLU A 108 -12.75 9.39 -9.64
N ILE A 109 -12.02 9.42 -10.75
CA ILE A 109 -10.57 9.65 -10.77
C ILE A 109 -10.30 11.12 -11.10
N THR A 110 -9.77 11.85 -10.12
CA THR A 110 -9.39 13.26 -10.29
C THR A 110 -7.97 13.42 -10.83
N GLU A 111 -7.09 12.46 -10.53
CA GLU A 111 -5.68 12.47 -10.92
C GLU A 111 -5.20 11.04 -11.13
N LEU A 112 -4.43 10.81 -12.20
CA LEU A 112 -3.88 9.51 -12.55
C LEU A 112 -2.38 9.65 -12.83
N GLN A 113 -1.60 8.79 -12.19
CA GLN A 113 -0.16 8.70 -12.42
C GLN A 113 0.27 7.24 -12.47
N LEU A 114 1.07 6.89 -13.47
CA LEU A 114 1.80 5.61 -13.49
C LEU A 114 3.06 5.75 -12.63
N LEU A 115 3.15 4.95 -11.56
CA LEU A 115 4.29 4.97 -10.66
C LEU A 115 5.43 4.10 -11.20
N CYS A 116 6.66 4.57 -11.06
CA CYS A 116 7.88 3.80 -11.35
C CYS A 116 8.51 3.35 -10.03
N GLN A 117 8.65 2.03 -9.84
CA GLN A 117 9.35 1.45 -8.71
C GLN A 117 10.77 1.08 -9.13
N TYR A 118 11.75 1.60 -8.40
CA TYR A 118 13.18 1.37 -8.69
C TYR A 118 13.77 0.37 -7.70
N VAL A 119 14.60 -0.53 -8.20
CA VAL A 119 15.33 -1.52 -7.39
C VAL A 119 16.79 -1.12 -7.31
N LEU A 120 17.31 -1.00 -6.09
CA LEU A 120 18.74 -0.80 -5.87
C LEU A 120 19.46 -2.13 -5.75
N TYR A 121 20.31 -2.45 -6.72
CA TYR A 121 21.21 -3.61 -6.63
C TYR A 121 22.43 -3.26 -5.78
N ALA A 122 22.36 -3.53 -4.47
CA ALA A 122 23.40 -3.17 -3.51
C ALA A 122 24.82 -3.62 -3.92
N HIS A 123 24.97 -4.80 -4.53
CA HIS A 123 26.26 -5.34 -4.98
C HIS A 123 26.89 -4.55 -6.15
N GLN A 124 26.10 -3.74 -6.86
CA GLN A 124 26.54 -2.87 -7.97
C GLN A 124 26.58 -1.40 -7.55
N PHE A 125 26.00 -1.06 -6.39
CA PHE A 125 25.85 0.31 -5.94
C PHE A 125 27.19 0.87 -5.44
N LYS A 126 27.61 1.99 -6.04
CA LYS A 126 28.75 2.78 -5.56
C LYS A 126 28.21 4.04 -4.88
N PRO A 127 28.25 4.16 -3.54
CA PRO A 127 27.69 5.32 -2.85
C PRO A 127 28.47 6.58 -3.21
N LEU A 128 27.74 7.66 -3.53
CA LEU A 128 28.31 9.01 -3.62
C LEU A 128 28.07 9.71 -2.29
N ILE A 129 29.13 9.85 -1.48
CA ILE A 129 29.03 10.43 -0.14
C ILE A 129 29.13 11.95 -0.27
N ASN A 130 28.00 12.63 -0.11
CA ASN A 130 27.97 14.09 -0.01
C ASN A 130 28.31 14.50 1.43
N VAL A 131 29.46 15.14 1.62
CA VAL A 131 29.88 15.67 2.93
C VAL A 131 29.57 17.16 2.98
N LEU A 132 28.69 17.56 3.90
CA LEU A 132 28.48 18.97 4.24
C LEU A 132 29.39 19.31 5.43
N VAL A 133 30.45 20.08 5.19
CA VAL A 133 31.36 20.56 6.24
C VAL A 133 30.79 21.83 6.86
N GLN A 134 30.58 21.83 8.17
CA GLN A 134 30.28 23.04 8.95
C GLN A 134 31.51 23.45 9.77
N ARG A 135 31.74 24.76 9.91
CA ARG A 135 32.77 25.26 10.84
C ARG A 135 32.33 24.96 12.28
N ALA A 136 33.22 24.37 13.07
CA ALA A 136 33.01 24.27 14.51
C ALA A 136 32.95 25.69 15.10
N ALA A 137 31.92 25.98 15.90
CA ALA A 137 31.91 27.17 16.73
C ALA A 137 32.99 26.99 17.80
N SER A 138 34.07 27.75 17.69
CA SER A 138 35.07 27.89 18.76
C SER A 138 34.39 28.51 19.98
N ALA A 139 34.45 27.80 21.10
CA ALA A 139 34.03 28.27 22.43
C ALA A 139 35.03 29.29 22.98
#